data_AF-F0HJY9-F1
#
_entry.id   AF-F0HJY9-F1
#
_cell.length_a   1.000
_cell.length_b   1.000
_cell.length_c   1.000
_cell.angle_alpha   90.00
_cell.angle_beta   90.00
_cell.angle_gamma   90.00
#
_symmetry.space_group_name_H-M   'P 1'
#
loop_
_entity.id
_entity.type
_entity.pdbx_description
1 polymer ?
#
loop_
_entity_poly.entity_id
_entity_poly.type
_entity_poly.pdbx_seq_one_letter_code
_entity_poly.pdbx_strand_id
1 'polypeptide(L)'
;MKHVYEFEVFLDEGRYTVWPFDFECGGTSGATFREACEMAVDWLKTVVEDYAMHDEATPEPTFDNEPRYGGRIITVAIDAGLETIPRMTAAEAARALGVSPSRVSHMIRDGLLESFKYGHNTWVTGYSVEARLRERPRAGRPKRKPAASAEDRPQALEA
;
A
#
# COMPACT_ATOMS: atom_id res chain seq x y z
N MET A 1 13.01 -2.42 13.86
CA MET A 1 13.52 -3.75 14.32
C MET A 1 14.35 -4.38 13.20
N LYS A 2 15.38 -5.18 13.50
CA LYS A 2 16.22 -5.79 12.44
C LYS A 2 15.58 -7.07 11.90
N HIS A 3 15.50 -7.17 10.57
CA HIS A 3 15.00 -8.35 9.86
C HIS A 3 16.01 -8.79 8.81
N VAL A 4 16.28 -10.08 8.73
CA VAL A 4 17.25 -10.66 7.80
C VAL A 4 16.64 -11.91 7.17
N TYR A 5 16.56 -11.94 5.84
CA TYR A 5 15.96 -13.05 5.08
C TYR A 5 16.79 -13.36 3.84
N GLU A 6 16.75 -14.62 3.40
CA GLU A 6 17.27 -15.03 2.11
C GLU A 6 16.22 -14.90 1.00
N PHE A 7 16.71 -14.61 -0.20
CA PHE A 7 15.94 -14.54 -1.42
C PHE A 7 16.69 -15.26 -2.54
N GLU A 8 15.97 -15.84 -3.48
CA GLU A 8 16.53 -16.30 -4.74
C GLU A 8 16.32 -15.25 -5.82
N VAL A 9 17.41 -14.89 -6.51
CA VAL A 9 17.39 -14.04 -7.70
C VAL A 9 17.68 -14.89 -8.93
N PHE A 10 16.73 -14.97 -9.86
CA PHE A 10 16.86 -15.76 -11.09
C PHE A 10 16.39 -14.96 -12.30
N LEU A 11 16.83 -15.38 -13.49
CA LEU A 11 16.41 -14.74 -14.74
C LEU A 11 15.13 -15.39 -15.22
N ASP A 12 14.09 -14.59 -15.40
CA ASP A 12 12.80 -15.02 -15.92
C ASP A 12 12.26 -13.96 -16.90
N GLU A 13 11.85 -14.41 -18.09
CA GLU A 13 11.37 -13.55 -19.18
C GLU A 13 12.25 -12.31 -19.46
N GLY A 14 13.57 -12.44 -19.32
CA GLY A 14 14.53 -11.36 -19.57
C GLY A 14 14.66 -10.32 -18.46
N ARG A 15 14.08 -10.57 -17.28
CA ARG A 15 14.23 -9.75 -16.07
C ARG A 15 14.80 -10.58 -14.93
N TYR A 16 15.42 -9.91 -13.97
CA TYR A 16 15.85 -10.54 -12.72
C TYR A 16 14.66 -10.54 -11.76
N THR A 17 14.09 -11.71 -11.53
CA THR A 17 13.02 -11.96 -10.55
C THR A 17 13.65 -12.29 -9.21
N VAL A 18 13.08 -11.74 -8.14
CA VAL A 18 13.50 -11.98 -6.75
C VAL A 18 12.35 -12.61 -6.00
N TRP A 19 12.60 -13.78 -5.41
CA TRP A 19 11.59 -14.54 -4.69
C TRP A 19 12.05 -14.84 -3.26
N PRO A 20 11.23 -14.56 -2.24
CA PRO A 20 11.53 -14.90 -0.84
C PRO A 20 11.44 -16.41 -0.61
N PHE A 21 12.24 -16.93 0.31
CA PHE A 21 12.11 -18.32 0.75
C PHE A 21 10.93 -18.53 1.72
N ASP A 22 10.73 -17.57 2.63
CA ASP A 22 9.89 -17.72 3.82
C ASP A 22 8.53 -16.99 3.74
N PHE A 23 8.33 -16.14 2.72
CA PHE A 23 7.09 -15.39 2.54
C PHE A 23 6.27 -15.94 1.37
N GLU A 24 4.95 -16.01 1.55
CA GLU A 24 4.01 -16.47 0.51
C GLU A 24 3.45 -15.33 -0.36
N CYS A 25 3.71 -14.07 -0.01
CA CYS A 25 3.10 -12.89 -0.62
C CYS A 25 3.74 -12.44 -1.97
N GLY A 26 4.44 -13.34 -2.65
CA GLY A 26 5.05 -13.11 -3.97
C GLY A 26 6.47 -12.54 -3.93
N GLY A 27 6.88 -11.86 -5.00
CA GLY A 27 8.24 -11.35 -5.18
C GLY A 27 8.28 -10.04 -5.98
N THR A 28 9.49 -9.63 -6.37
CA THR A 28 9.72 -8.39 -7.14
C THR A 28 10.63 -8.67 -8.34
N SER A 29 10.85 -7.68 -9.22
CA SER A 29 11.79 -7.83 -10.34
C SER A 29 12.49 -6.53 -10.73
N GLY A 30 13.70 -6.66 -11.27
CA GLY A 30 14.49 -5.56 -11.83
C GLY A 30 14.99 -5.88 -13.25
N ALA A 31 15.30 -4.85 -14.04
CA ALA A 31 15.91 -5.03 -15.36
C ALA A 31 17.40 -5.42 -15.26
N THR A 32 18.05 -5.08 -14.14
CA THR A 32 19.43 -5.50 -13.84
C THR A 32 19.50 -6.22 -12.50
N PHE A 33 20.57 -6.99 -12.28
CA PHE A 33 20.79 -7.67 -11.00
C PHE A 33 20.86 -6.68 -9.83
N ARG A 34 21.53 -5.53 -10.03
CA ARG A 34 21.60 -4.46 -9.02
C ARG A 34 20.20 -3.94 -8.66
N GLU A 35 19.42 -3.59 -9.68
CA GLU A 35 18.06 -3.10 -9.49
C GLU A 35 17.19 -4.15 -8.80
N ALA A 36 17.31 -5.43 -9.17
CA ALA A 36 16.60 -6.50 -8.49
C ALA A 36 16.96 -6.59 -7.00
N CYS A 37 18.25 -6.47 -6.64
CA CYS A 37 18.66 -6.41 -5.24
C CYS A 37 18.10 -5.18 -4.51
N GLU A 38 18.11 -3.99 -5.13
CA GLU A 38 17.53 -2.77 -4.55
C GLU A 38 16.03 -2.94 -4.32
N MET A 39 15.32 -3.48 -5.32
CA MET A 39 13.89 -3.80 -5.24
C MET A 39 13.60 -4.84 -4.14
N ALA A 40 14.50 -5.78 -3.89
CA ALA A 40 14.36 -6.78 -2.81
C ALA A 40 14.37 -6.13 -1.43
N VAL A 41 15.22 -5.12 -1.21
CA VAL A 41 15.28 -4.35 0.04
C VAL A 41 13.95 -3.64 0.28
N ASP A 42 13.46 -2.92 -0.74
CA ASP A 42 12.19 -2.18 -0.65
C ASP A 42 10.99 -3.11 -0.46
N TRP A 43 11.00 -4.26 -1.16
CA TRP A 43 9.97 -5.29 -1.01
C TRP A 43 9.94 -5.84 0.41
N LEU A 44 11.08 -6.29 0.95
CA LEU A 44 11.14 -6.86 2.30
C LEU A 44 10.69 -5.84 3.34
N LYS A 45 11.12 -4.59 3.18
CA LYS A 45 10.72 -3.51 4.09
C LYS A 45 9.21 -3.30 4.08
N THR A 46 8.63 -3.19 2.89
CA THR A 46 7.18 -2.96 2.73
C THR A 46 6.38 -4.12 3.33
N VAL A 47 6.79 -5.36 3.08
CA VAL A 47 6.11 -6.55 3.62
C VAL A 47 6.22 -6.62 5.14
N VAL A 48 7.41 -6.43 5.71
CA VAL A 48 7.58 -6.45 7.18
C VAL A 48 6.76 -5.34 7.85
N GLU A 49 6.72 -4.15 7.25
CA GLU A 49 5.90 -3.04 7.74
C GLU A 49 4.40 -3.35 7.67
N ASP A 50 3.94 -4.03 6.61
CA ASP A 50 2.56 -4.50 6.47
C ASP A 50 2.16 -5.49 7.57
N TYR A 51 3.00 -6.49 7.85
CA TYR A 51 2.80 -7.41 8.98
C TYR A 51 2.72 -6.65 10.31
N ALA A 52 3.63 -5.68 10.52
CA ALA A 52 3.64 -4.87 11.73
C ALA A 52 2.37 -4.02 11.88
N MET A 53 1.81 -3.47 10.79
CA MET A 53 0.55 -2.71 10.81
C MET A 53 -0.65 -3.58 11.21
N HIS A 54 -0.64 -4.85 10.82
CA HIS A 54 -1.73 -5.79 11.06
C HIS A 54 -1.58 -6.60 12.36
N ASP A 55 -0.55 -6.30 13.17
CA ASP A 55 -0.22 -7.05 14.39
C ASP A 55 0.04 -8.55 14.09
N GLU A 56 0.58 -8.83 12.91
CA GLU A 56 0.91 -10.17 12.44
C GLU A 56 2.41 -10.44 12.66
N ALA A 57 2.72 -11.68 13.05
CA ALA A 57 4.11 -12.11 13.18
C ALA A 57 4.69 -12.44 11.79
N THR A 58 5.86 -11.89 11.48
CA THR A 58 6.59 -12.29 10.27
C THR A 58 7.00 -13.76 10.38
N PRO A 59 7.09 -14.49 9.25
CA PRO A 59 7.62 -15.86 9.23
C PRO A 59 9.02 -15.93 9.88
N GLU A 60 9.39 -17.08 10.44
CA GLU A 60 10.77 -17.28 10.94
C GLU A 60 11.73 -17.41 9.74
N PRO A 61 12.85 -16.66 9.69
CA PRO A 61 13.76 -16.70 8.56
C PRO A 61 14.52 -18.04 8.49
N THR A 62 14.65 -18.57 7.27
CA THR A 62 15.54 -19.69 6.97
C THR A 62 16.82 -19.20 6.31
N PHE A 63 17.90 -19.97 6.49
CA PHE A 63 19.23 -19.66 5.95
C PHE A 63 19.86 -20.92 5.37
N ASP A 64 20.82 -20.72 4.46
CA ASP A 64 21.49 -21.81 3.72
C ASP A 64 20.51 -22.59 2.84
N ASN A 65 19.56 -21.87 2.23
CA ASN A 65 18.61 -22.47 1.31
C ASN A 65 19.29 -22.98 0.02
N GLU A 66 18.62 -23.85 -0.72
CA GLU A 66 19.03 -24.22 -2.08
C GLU A 66 18.20 -23.44 -3.13
N PRO A 67 18.80 -23.01 -4.26
CA PRO A 67 18.06 -22.35 -5.34
C PRO A 67 16.95 -23.26 -5.90
N ARG A 68 15.71 -22.76 -5.91
CA ARG A 68 14.52 -23.44 -6.43
C ARG A 68 14.37 -23.27 -7.96
N TYR A 69 14.95 -22.20 -8.51
CA TYR A 69 14.88 -21.83 -9.92
C TYR A 69 16.26 -21.80 -10.61
N GLY A 70 17.30 -22.33 -9.96
CA GLY A 70 18.67 -22.31 -10.46
C GLY A 70 19.30 -20.91 -10.44
N GLY A 71 18.74 -20.01 -9.64
CA GLY A 71 19.22 -18.64 -9.43
C GLY A 71 20.38 -18.53 -8.45
N ARG A 72 20.59 -17.30 -7.98
CA ARG A 72 21.57 -16.94 -6.96
C ARG A 72 20.85 -16.59 -5.67
N ILE A 73 21.37 -17.07 -4.55
CA ILE A 73 20.86 -16.68 -3.24
C ILE A 73 21.51 -15.37 -2.82
N ILE A 74 20.68 -14.45 -2.32
CA ILE A 74 21.11 -13.22 -1.69
C ILE A 74 20.52 -13.15 -0.28
N THR A 75 21.25 -12.49 0.63
CA THR A 75 20.75 -12.18 1.97
C THR A 75 20.44 -10.69 2.04
N VAL A 76 19.22 -10.35 2.45
CA VAL A 76 18.77 -8.97 2.61
C VAL A 76 18.53 -8.69 4.08
N ALA A 77 19.12 -7.61 4.58
CA ALA A 77 18.97 -7.13 5.94
C ALA A 77 18.38 -5.73 5.95
N ILE A 78 17.36 -5.50 6.77
CA ILE A 78 16.68 -4.21 6.90
C ILE A 78 16.43 -3.86 8.37
N ASP A 79 16.14 -2.58 8.60
CA ASP A 79 15.46 -2.11 9.80
C ASP A 79 14.04 -1.70 9.43
N ALA A 80 13.05 -2.42 9.98
CA ALA A 80 11.63 -2.21 9.71
C ALA A 80 10.76 -2.49 10.94
N GLY A 81 9.60 -1.84 11.00
CA GLY A 81 8.61 -1.95 12.06
C GLY A 81 7.62 -0.79 11.99
N LEU A 82 6.66 -0.72 12.91
CA LEU A 82 5.68 0.38 12.96
C LEU A 82 6.34 1.78 13.04
N GLU A 83 7.55 1.85 13.59
CA GLU A 83 8.35 3.06 13.72
C GLU A 83 8.95 3.57 12.41
N THR A 84 9.18 2.68 11.43
CA THR A 84 9.83 3.01 10.16
C THR A 84 8.86 3.38 9.05
N ILE A 85 7.57 3.09 9.23
CA ILE A 85 6.50 3.39 8.28
C ILE A 85 6.41 4.90 8.06
N PRO A 86 6.61 5.38 6.81
CA PRO A 86 6.30 6.75 6.44
C PRO A 86 4.86 7.06 6.80
N ARG A 87 4.63 8.11 7.57
CA ARG A 87 3.32 8.40 8.14
C ARG A 87 3.05 9.87 8.25
N MET A 88 1.78 10.22 8.22
CA MET A 88 1.31 11.59 8.40
C MET A 88 -0.03 11.60 9.14
N THR A 89 -0.34 12.75 9.73
CA THR A 89 -1.65 12.99 10.33
C THR A 89 -2.73 13.06 9.25
N ALA A 90 -3.99 12.81 9.63
CA ALA A 90 -5.12 12.97 8.70
C ALA A 90 -5.20 14.39 8.11
N ALA A 91 -4.78 15.41 8.86
CA ALA A 91 -4.74 16.80 8.40
C ALA A 91 -3.64 17.03 7.35
N GLU A 92 -2.48 16.39 7.50
CA GLU A 92 -1.40 16.43 6.49
C GLU A 92 -1.80 15.68 5.22
N ALA A 93 -2.40 14.50 5.36
CA ALA A 93 -2.93 13.74 4.22
C ALA A 93 -3.98 14.56 3.45
N ALA A 94 -4.88 15.25 4.17
CA ALA A 94 -5.88 16.12 3.56
C ALA A 94 -5.24 17.25 2.72
N ARG A 95 -4.18 17.90 3.26
CA ARG A 95 -3.43 18.93 2.53
C ARG A 95 -2.70 18.37 1.32
N ALA A 96 -2.03 17.23 1.47
CA ALA A 96 -1.29 16.59 0.38
C ALA A 96 -2.21 16.18 -0.78
N LEU A 97 -3.40 15.66 -0.47
CA LEU A 97 -4.39 15.22 -1.45
C LEU A 97 -5.30 16.36 -1.97
N GLY A 98 -5.24 17.56 -1.39
CA GLY A 98 -6.12 18.67 -1.75
C GLY A 98 -7.60 18.41 -1.43
N VAL A 99 -7.90 17.69 -0.35
CA VAL A 99 -9.27 17.31 0.07
C VAL A 99 -9.59 17.81 1.48
N SER A 100 -10.85 17.71 1.90
CA SER A 100 -11.24 18.02 3.28
C SER A 100 -10.83 16.90 4.25
N PRO A 101 -10.61 17.20 5.55
CA PRO A 101 -10.33 16.18 6.56
C PRO A 101 -11.40 15.06 6.64
N SER A 102 -12.67 15.43 6.50
CA SER A 102 -13.78 14.45 6.45
C SER A 102 -13.65 13.49 5.28
N ARG A 103 -13.14 13.95 4.12
CA ARG A 103 -12.92 13.08 2.97
C ARG A 103 -11.81 12.06 3.22
N VAL A 104 -10.77 12.42 3.97
CA VAL A 104 -9.72 11.45 4.38
C VAL A 104 -10.33 10.35 5.24
N SER A 105 -11.19 10.68 6.21
CA SER A 105 -11.88 9.68 7.03
C SER A 105 -12.74 8.72 6.20
N HIS A 106 -13.40 9.23 5.15
CA HIS A 106 -14.14 8.38 4.21
C HIS A 106 -13.20 7.51 3.39
N MET A 107 -12.09 8.05 2.88
CA MET A 107 -11.10 7.27 2.13
C MET A 107 -10.51 6.12 2.95
N ILE A 108 -10.23 6.34 4.24
CA ILE A 108 -9.77 5.27 5.15
C ILE A 108 -10.86 4.19 5.28
N ARG A 109 -12.11 4.59 5.55
CA ARG A 109 -13.23 3.65 5.66
C ARG A 109 -13.47 2.86 4.37
N ASP A 110 -13.30 3.51 3.23
CA ASP A 110 -13.52 2.93 1.90
C ASP A 110 -12.30 2.10 1.42
N GLY A 111 -11.23 1.97 2.23
CA GLY A 111 -10.02 1.22 1.88
C GLY A 111 -9.13 1.90 0.83
N LEU A 112 -9.34 3.20 0.56
CA LEU A 112 -8.57 3.98 -0.41
C LEU A 112 -7.31 4.61 0.19
N LEU A 113 -7.28 4.73 1.51
CA LEU A 113 -6.10 5.10 2.29
C LEU A 113 -5.97 4.10 3.42
N GLU A 114 -4.74 3.85 3.82
CA GLU A 114 -4.43 2.91 4.89
C GLU A 114 -4.03 3.68 6.14
N SER A 115 -4.43 3.16 7.29
CA SER A 115 -4.15 3.77 8.58
C SER A 115 -3.82 2.73 9.63
N PHE A 116 -2.93 3.08 10.54
CA PHE A 116 -2.48 2.20 11.62
C PHE A 116 -2.38 2.96 12.94
N LYS A 117 -2.39 2.22 14.05
CA LYS A 117 -2.19 2.78 15.39
C LYS A 117 -0.70 2.76 15.72
N TYR A 118 -0.19 3.87 16.23
CA TYR A 118 1.17 3.94 16.77
C TYR A 118 1.22 4.92 17.94
N GLY A 119 1.59 4.40 19.12
CA GLY A 119 1.41 5.10 20.39
C GLY A 119 -0.08 5.37 20.65
N HIS A 120 -0.40 6.60 21.05
CA HIS A 120 -1.80 7.01 21.32
C HIS A 120 -2.56 7.52 20.09
N ASN A 121 -1.91 7.57 18.92
CA ASN A 121 -2.44 8.22 17.73
C ASN A 121 -2.73 7.21 16.61
N THR A 122 -3.71 7.54 15.78
CA THR A 122 -3.94 6.89 14.48
C THR A 122 -3.27 7.72 13.39
N TRP A 123 -2.49 7.05 12.56
CA TRP A 123 -1.71 7.65 11.49
C TRP A 123 -2.19 7.15 10.13
N VAL A 124 -2.00 7.96 9.10
CA VAL A 124 -2.23 7.56 7.70
C VAL A 124 -0.88 7.22 7.08
N THR A 125 -0.80 6.09 6.36
CA THR A 125 0.45 5.67 5.70
C THR A 125 0.80 6.63 4.57
N GLY A 126 2.08 7.01 4.48
CA GLY A 126 2.60 7.80 3.37
C GLY A 126 2.47 7.03 2.05
N TYR A 127 2.65 5.71 2.08
CA TYR A 127 2.50 4.82 0.93
C TYR A 127 1.13 4.93 0.28
N SER A 128 0.04 4.84 1.04
CA SER A 128 -1.32 4.91 0.49
C SER A 128 -1.65 6.30 -0.06
N VAL A 129 -1.14 7.37 0.58
CA VAL A 129 -1.28 8.74 0.07
C VAL A 129 -0.52 8.93 -1.24
N GLU A 130 0.71 8.46 -1.35
CA GLU A 130 1.50 8.53 -2.57
C GLU A 130 0.89 7.71 -3.70
N ALA A 131 0.44 6.48 -3.41
CA ALA A 131 -0.27 5.64 -4.38
C ALA A 131 -1.49 6.39 -4.94
N ARG A 132 -2.28 7.01 -4.06
CA ARG A 132 -3.44 7.82 -4.44
C ARG A 132 -3.08 9.01 -5.33
N LEU A 133 -1.98 9.68 -5.04
CA LEU A 133 -1.47 10.79 -5.87
C LEU A 133 -1.05 10.29 -7.26
N ARG A 134 -0.39 9.14 -7.35
CA ARG A 134 0.05 8.53 -8.62
C ARG A 134 -1.13 8.09 -9.49
N GLU A 135 -2.18 7.53 -8.88
CA GLU A 135 -3.41 7.13 -9.60
C GLU A 135 -4.13 8.30 -10.28
N ARG A 136 -3.96 9.54 -9.78
CA ARG A 136 -4.62 10.76 -10.28
C ARG A 136 -6.12 10.57 -10.57
N PRO A 137 -6.91 10.10 -9.59
CA PRO A 137 -8.36 9.91 -9.75
C PRO A 137 -9.05 11.18 -10.26
N ARG A 138 -9.84 11.06 -11.32
CA ARG A 138 -10.69 12.16 -11.78
C ARG A 138 -11.70 12.49 -10.69
N ALA A 139 -11.89 13.77 -10.40
CA ALA A 139 -12.94 14.23 -9.51
C ALA A 139 -14.30 13.74 -10.04
N GLY A 140 -14.94 12.81 -9.32
CA GLY A 140 -16.31 12.43 -9.57
C GLY A 140 -17.21 13.63 -9.29
N ARG A 141 -17.57 14.40 -10.32
CA ARG A 141 -18.58 15.44 -10.19
C ARG A 141 -19.87 14.77 -9.70
N PRO A 142 -20.45 15.16 -8.56
CA PRO A 142 -21.77 14.67 -8.19
C PRO A 142 -22.73 14.96 -9.34
N LYS A 143 -23.41 13.94 -9.86
CA LYS A 143 -24.48 14.16 -10.84
C LYS A 143 -25.49 15.07 -10.14
N ARG A 144 -25.67 16.28 -10.67
CA ARG A 144 -26.76 17.18 -10.26
C ARG A 144 -28.05 16.34 -10.35
N LYS A 145 -28.75 16.14 -9.24
CA LYS A 145 -30.13 15.67 -9.31
C LYS A 145 -30.87 16.67 -10.22
N PRO A 146 -31.61 16.22 -11.25
CA PRO A 146 -32.50 17.12 -11.97
C PRO A 146 -33.39 17.81 -10.93
N ALA A 147 -33.48 19.13 -10.98
CA ALA A 147 -34.49 19.84 -10.23
C ALA A 147 -35.84 19.26 -10.67
N ALA A 148 -36.69 18.89 -9.71
CA ALA A 148 -38.04 18.49 -10.01
C ALA A 148 -38.71 19.61 -10.82
N SER A 149 -39.13 19.28 -12.04
CA SER A 149 -39.91 20.16 -12.90
C SER A 149 -41.17 20.58 -12.14
N ALA A 150 -41.51 21.87 -12.21
CA ALA A 150 -42.67 22.45 -11.55
C ALA A 150 -44.02 22.08 -12.23
N GLU A 151 -44.18 20.85 -12.71
CA GLU A 151 -45.38 20.39 -13.42
C GLU A 151 -46.26 19.41 -12.63
N ASP A 152 -45.83 18.91 -11.46
CA ASP A 152 -46.72 18.20 -10.54
C ASP A 152 -47.42 19.18 -9.58
N ARG A 153 -48.31 20.02 -10.13
CA ARG A 153 -49.40 20.57 -9.33
C ARG A 153 -50.62 19.68 -9.56
N PRO A 154 -51.18 19.02 -8.54
CA PRO A 154 -52.42 18.28 -8.71
C PRO A 154 -53.51 19.28 -9.13
N GLN A 155 -54.18 19.01 -10.26
CA GLN A 155 -55.41 19.70 -10.61
C GLN A 155 -56.43 19.39 -9.51
N ALA A 156 -56.76 20.42 -8.72
CA ALA A 156 -57.88 20.37 -7.82
C ALA A 156 -59.14 20.10 -8.64
N LEU A 157 -59.90 19.08 -8.25
CA LEU A 157 -61.29 18.91 -8.67
C LEU A 157 -62.06 20.18 -8.26
N GLU A 158 -62.65 20.87 -9.22
CA GLU A 158 -63.84 21.68 -8.97
C GLU A 158 -65.07 20.97 -9.53
N ALA A 159 -66.16 21.15 -8.79
CA ALA A 159 -67.38 20.35 -8.73
C ALA A 159 -68.34 20.53 -9.92
#